data_AF-A0A0E1NGN1-F1
#
_entry.id   AF-A0A0E1NGN1-F1
#
_cell.length_a   1.000
_cell.length_b   1.000
_cell.length_c   1.000
_cell.angle_alpha   90.00
_cell.angle_beta   90.00
_cell.angle_gamma   90.00
#
_symmetry.space_group_name_H-M   'P 1'
#
loop_
_entity.id
_entity.type
_entity.pdbx_description
1 polymer ?
#
loop_
_entity_poly.entity_id
_entity_poly.type
_entity_poly.pdbx_seq_one_letter_code
_entity_poly.pdbx_strand_id
1 'polypeptide(L)'
;MVATDLDALNILSTPIWVVLPKNQEILFANKEARKIAGDIQLPRMRNGRFSAHAQQHLHAYLPALAVDDHVIEIWTIQTEENAFPLSCRLSLTQLEPYGVVIIFEGLYISESVVTQPPSSKLMAKAYSRSEQSFYEQFFSTNTAPMLLIDPSKEGLIVDANQAATRFYGYSRDEMCRKHTWEINSMGKDVLPVMNEVAKLPGGHKPLNFIHKLADGNTRHVQTYAGPVELDGMRLMLCIIHDITEQKRLEQALEYAALKDPLTDLGNRRQFFPLVEHAHAQSQRYGQNFSLILLDVDHFKNINDQLGHHKGDEVLIFLARTLESIIRECDIVFRWGGEEFTILLPSTNLKGALQLAESIRETIQMICQPNLPQLTVSIGVAQHQVGEDTDSLFKRMDEALYRAKASGRNRVLAA
;
A
#
# COMPACT_ATOMS: atom_id res chain seq x y z
N MET A 1 25.14 -5.82 23.16
CA MET A 1 25.65 -7.19 22.93
C MET A 1 24.65 -7.94 22.02
N VAL A 2 24.32 -7.37 20.86
CA VAL A 2 23.27 -7.86 19.92
C VAL A 2 23.84 -8.13 18.53
N ALA A 3 24.99 -7.53 18.18
CA ALA A 3 25.64 -7.71 16.89
C ALA A 3 26.19 -9.13 16.65
N THR A 4 26.45 -9.92 17.71
CA THR A 4 27.19 -11.19 17.60
C THR A 4 26.39 -12.37 17.03
N ASP A 5 25.04 -12.38 17.09
CA ASP A 5 24.24 -13.51 16.58
C ASP A 5 23.89 -13.39 15.09
N LEU A 6 23.71 -12.17 14.57
CA LEU A 6 23.38 -11.96 13.15
C LEU A 6 24.61 -12.09 12.25
N ASP A 7 25.82 -11.84 12.78
CA ASP A 7 27.05 -11.98 12.02
C ASP A 7 27.31 -13.43 11.56
N ALA A 8 26.75 -14.43 12.26
CA ALA A 8 26.78 -15.83 11.83
C ALA A 8 26.10 -16.05 10.47
N LEU A 9 25.10 -15.23 10.12
CA LEU A 9 24.40 -15.29 8.83
C LEU A 9 25.29 -14.83 7.65
N ASN A 10 26.44 -14.20 7.91
CA ASN A 10 27.41 -13.86 6.86
C ASN A 10 28.16 -15.08 6.30
N ILE A 11 28.08 -16.24 6.98
CA ILE A 11 28.67 -17.50 6.50
C ILE A 11 27.79 -18.12 5.39
N LEU A 12 26.49 -17.78 5.37
CA LEU A 12 25.55 -18.32 4.41
C LEU A 12 25.79 -17.70 3.03
N SER A 13 25.80 -18.56 2.01
CA SER A 13 25.92 -18.17 0.61
C SER A 13 24.59 -17.69 0.01
N THR A 14 23.50 -17.75 0.78
CA THR A 14 22.19 -17.23 0.39
C THR A 14 22.05 -15.77 0.83
N PRO A 15 21.45 -14.89 0.02
CA PRO A 15 21.17 -13.52 0.43
C PRO A 15 20.13 -13.52 1.54
N ILE A 16 20.40 -12.84 2.65
CA ILE A 16 19.50 -12.79 3.80
C ILE A 16 19.27 -11.35 4.24
N TRP A 17 18.00 -11.01 4.46
CA TRP A 17 17.57 -9.77 5.10
C TRP A 17 16.75 -10.07 6.34
N VAL A 18 17.00 -9.35 7.43
CA VAL A 18 16.19 -9.36 8.65
C VAL A 18 15.45 -8.04 8.73
N VAL A 19 14.13 -8.11 8.76
CA VAL A 19 13.25 -6.95 8.57
C VAL A 19 12.24 -6.83 9.69
N LEU A 20 12.02 -5.61 10.17
CA LEU A 20 10.95 -5.29 11.10
C LEU A 20 9.59 -5.23 10.37
N PRO A 21 8.60 -6.05 10.77
CA PRO A 21 7.31 -6.11 10.08
C PRO A 21 6.49 -4.81 10.17
N LYS A 22 6.70 -4.04 11.25
CA LYS A 22 5.92 -2.84 11.58
C LYS A 22 6.24 -1.65 10.67
N ASN A 23 7.53 -1.37 10.48
CA ASN A 23 8.03 -0.19 9.75
C ASN A 23 8.82 -0.56 8.49
N GLN A 24 8.97 -1.85 8.16
CA GLN A 24 9.72 -2.34 7.00
C GLN A 24 11.22 -1.96 7.01
N GLU A 25 11.76 -1.66 8.19
CA GLU A 25 13.17 -1.35 8.38
C GLU A 25 14.01 -2.62 8.25
N ILE A 26 15.08 -2.57 7.44
CA ILE A 26 16.06 -3.64 7.33
C ILE A 26 17.04 -3.50 8.49
N LEU A 27 16.89 -4.36 9.50
CA LEU A 27 17.80 -4.40 10.65
C LEU A 27 19.16 -4.99 10.28
N PHE A 28 19.17 -5.94 9.34
CA PHE A 28 20.38 -6.61 8.91
C PHE A 28 20.25 -7.13 7.47
N ALA A 29 21.36 -7.05 6.74
CA ALA A 29 21.56 -7.71 5.46
C ALA A 29 22.93 -8.40 5.50
N ASN A 30 23.00 -9.67 5.12
CA ASN A 30 24.27 -10.40 5.08
C ASN A 30 25.14 -9.99 3.88
N LYS A 31 26.37 -10.50 3.83
CA LYS A 31 27.33 -10.18 2.77
C LYS A 31 26.78 -10.41 1.35
N GLU A 32 26.10 -11.53 1.12
CA GLU A 32 25.55 -11.85 -0.20
C GLU A 32 24.36 -10.94 -0.56
N ALA A 33 23.50 -10.58 0.39
CA ALA A 33 22.44 -9.59 0.20
C ALA A 33 22.99 -8.20 -0.17
N ARG A 34 24.00 -7.70 0.56
CA ARG A 34 24.63 -6.40 0.26
C ARG A 34 25.33 -6.40 -1.09
N LYS A 35 25.90 -7.54 -1.51
CA LYS A 35 26.56 -7.67 -2.81
C LYS A 35 25.59 -7.48 -3.97
N ILE A 36 24.34 -7.94 -3.84
CA ILE A 36 23.35 -7.84 -4.92
C ILE A 36 22.45 -6.61 -4.84
N ALA A 37 22.16 -6.12 -3.64
CA ALA A 37 21.20 -5.03 -3.43
C ALA A 37 21.81 -3.74 -2.90
N GLY A 38 23.11 -3.72 -2.54
CA GLY A 38 23.75 -2.57 -1.91
C GLY A 38 23.00 -2.07 -0.68
N ASP A 39 22.83 -0.76 -0.59
CA ASP A 39 22.07 -0.07 0.48
C ASP A 39 20.62 0.27 0.05
N ILE A 40 20.05 -0.47 -0.91
CA ILE A 40 18.69 -0.22 -1.39
C ILE A 40 17.67 -0.53 -0.28
N GLN A 41 16.78 0.43 -0.04
CA GLN A 41 15.70 0.27 0.93
C GLN A 41 14.67 -0.77 0.48
N LEU A 42 14.12 -1.50 1.45
CA LEU A 42 13.13 -2.55 1.22
C LEU A 42 11.94 -2.14 0.31
N PRO A 43 11.35 -0.94 0.45
CA PRO A 43 10.23 -0.54 -0.40
C PRO A 43 10.59 -0.47 -1.89
N ARG A 44 11.85 -0.16 -2.24
CA ARG A 44 12.31 -0.17 -3.63
C ARG A 44 12.43 -1.59 -4.17
N MET A 45 12.85 -2.55 -3.34
CA MET A 45 12.94 -3.96 -3.74
C MET A 45 11.57 -4.63 -3.85
N ARG A 46 10.66 -4.36 -2.89
CA ARG A 46 9.31 -4.96 -2.86
C ARG A 46 8.32 -4.38 -3.87
N ASN A 47 8.57 -3.17 -4.36
CA ASN A 47 7.67 -2.46 -5.29
C ASN A 47 8.36 -2.08 -6.61
N GLY A 48 9.51 -2.68 -6.92
CA GLY A 48 10.19 -2.48 -8.19
C GLY A 48 9.52 -3.20 -9.36
N ARG A 49 10.06 -3.02 -10.57
CA ARG A 49 9.53 -3.45 -11.87
C ARG A 49 9.04 -4.91 -11.95
N PHE A 50 9.73 -5.85 -11.29
CA PHE A 50 9.43 -7.29 -11.34
C PHE A 50 8.79 -7.81 -10.06
N SER A 51 8.37 -6.93 -9.15
CA SER A 51 7.97 -7.36 -7.81
C SER A 51 6.56 -7.92 -7.81
N ALA A 52 6.36 -9.01 -7.07
CA ALA A 52 5.06 -9.63 -6.87
C ALA A 52 4.97 -10.22 -5.45
N HIS A 53 3.87 -9.96 -4.75
CA HIS A 53 3.68 -10.42 -3.38
C HIS A 53 2.19 -10.54 -3.03
N ALA A 54 1.86 -11.39 -2.04
CA ALA A 54 0.49 -11.61 -1.60
C ALA A 54 -0.05 -10.45 -0.74
N GLN A 55 0.81 -9.82 0.06
CA GLN A 55 0.44 -8.76 1.00
C GLN A 55 1.30 -7.50 0.83
N GLN A 56 0.66 -6.33 0.84
CA GLN A 56 1.35 -5.04 0.76
C GLN A 56 2.14 -4.76 2.04
N HIS A 57 1.56 -5.05 3.20
CA HIS A 57 2.18 -4.82 4.50
C HIS A 57 2.72 -6.10 5.13
N LEU A 58 3.95 -6.05 5.65
CA LEU A 58 4.62 -7.24 6.20
C LEU A 58 3.96 -7.80 7.45
N HIS A 59 3.38 -6.96 8.30
CA HIS A 59 2.66 -7.42 9.50
C HIS A 59 1.46 -8.33 9.17
N ALA A 60 0.90 -8.24 7.96
CA ALA A 60 -0.20 -9.10 7.53
C ALA A 60 0.24 -10.56 7.32
N TYR A 61 1.54 -10.83 7.19
CA TYR A 61 2.07 -12.20 7.11
C TYR A 61 2.24 -12.87 8.46
N LEU A 62 2.25 -12.14 9.58
CA LEU A 62 2.59 -12.71 10.89
C LEU A 62 1.72 -13.92 11.28
N PRO A 63 0.38 -13.91 11.10
CA PRO A 63 -0.43 -15.07 11.44
C PRO A 63 -0.11 -16.30 10.59
N ALA A 64 0.22 -16.10 9.30
CA ALA A 64 0.55 -17.18 8.39
C ALA A 64 1.94 -17.77 8.69
N LEU A 65 2.93 -16.91 8.92
CA LEU A 65 4.28 -17.34 9.27
C LEU A 65 4.35 -17.99 10.64
N ALA A 66 3.45 -17.65 11.57
CA ALA A 66 3.38 -18.26 12.89
C ALA A 66 2.88 -19.73 12.87
N VAL A 67 2.25 -20.16 11.78
CA VAL A 67 1.82 -21.55 11.56
C VAL A 67 2.64 -22.24 10.46
N ASP A 68 3.86 -21.74 10.21
CA ASP A 68 4.82 -22.25 9.22
C ASP A 68 4.27 -22.33 7.78
N ASP A 69 3.35 -21.43 7.41
CA ASP A 69 2.81 -21.36 6.06
C ASP A 69 3.90 -20.92 5.05
N HIS A 70 3.86 -21.49 3.84
CA HIS A 70 4.88 -21.22 2.82
C HIS A 70 4.63 -19.88 2.11
N VAL A 71 5.32 -18.84 2.57
CA VAL A 71 5.23 -17.50 1.99
C VAL A 71 6.48 -17.18 1.17
N ILE A 72 6.26 -16.78 -0.08
CA ILE A 72 7.31 -16.32 -1.00
C ILE A 72 6.88 -14.97 -1.59
N GLU A 73 7.82 -14.04 -1.68
CA GLU A 73 7.70 -12.83 -2.49
C GLU A 73 8.70 -12.87 -3.64
N ILE A 74 8.41 -12.16 -4.72
CA ILE A 74 9.37 -11.88 -5.79
C ILE A 74 9.72 -10.41 -5.68
N TRP A 75 11.01 -10.12 -5.52
CA TRP A 75 11.54 -8.77 -5.38
C TRP A 75 12.26 -8.33 -6.64
N THR A 76 12.30 -7.03 -6.89
CA THR A 76 13.18 -6.44 -7.89
C THR A 76 14.51 -6.08 -7.26
N ILE A 77 15.58 -6.77 -7.65
CA ILE A 77 16.94 -6.39 -7.30
C ILE A 77 17.50 -5.54 -8.42
N GLN A 78 17.98 -4.34 -8.08
CA GLN A 78 18.49 -3.38 -9.04
C GLN A 78 19.98 -3.14 -8.80
N THR A 79 20.79 -3.35 -9.83
CA THR A 79 22.20 -2.99 -9.90
C THR A 79 22.36 -1.73 -10.77
N GLU A 80 23.58 -1.19 -10.84
CA GLU A 80 23.86 -0.01 -11.69
C GLU A 80 23.56 -0.25 -13.17
N GLU A 81 23.71 -1.50 -13.63
CA GLU A 81 23.60 -1.86 -15.05
C GLU A 81 22.28 -2.57 -15.39
N ASN A 82 21.60 -3.20 -14.44
CA ASN A 82 20.42 -4.02 -14.73
C ASN A 82 19.47 -4.19 -13.54
N ALA A 83 18.28 -4.73 -13.79
CA ALA A 83 17.36 -5.19 -12.75
C ALA A 83 16.96 -6.64 -13.01
N PHE A 84 16.74 -7.43 -11.97
CA PHE A 84 16.31 -8.82 -12.07
C PHE A 84 15.37 -9.22 -10.91
N PRO A 85 14.48 -10.21 -11.10
CA PRO A 85 13.65 -10.74 -10.03
C PRO A 85 14.46 -11.65 -9.10
N LEU A 86 14.13 -11.62 -7.80
CA LEU A 86 14.63 -12.56 -6.80
C LEU A 86 13.46 -13.14 -6.01
N SER A 87 13.31 -14.46 -6.02
CA SER A 87 12.39 -15.17 -5.11
C SER A 87 12.92 -15.11 -3.68
N CYS A 88 12.13 -14.60 -2.75
CA CYS A 88 12.47 -14.49 -1.33
C CYS A 88 11.51 -15.35 -0.50
N ARG A 89 12.02 -16.37 0.19
CA ARG A 89 11.27 -17.15 1.17
C ARG A 89 11.23 -16.42 2.51
N LEU A 90 10.06 -16.36 3.13
CA LEU A 90 9.87 -15.68 4.41
C LEU A 90 9.81 -16.69 5.56
N SER A 91 10.37 -16.30 6.69
CA SER A 91 10.23 -17.03 7.97
C SER A 91 10.18 -16.04 9.15
N LEU A 92 9.57 -16.47 10.26
CA LEU A 92 9.46 -15.66 11.46
C LEU A 92 10.57 -16.00 12.46
N THR A 93 11.13 -15.01 13.14
CA THR A 93 11.96 -15.24 14.33
C THR A 93 11.79 -14.12 15.37
N GLN A 94 12.32 -14.34 16.57
CA GLN A 94 12.43 -13.32 17.62
C GLN A 94 13.87 -12.82 17.70
N LEU A 95 14.05 -11.51 17.76
CA LEU A 95 15.35 -10.86 17.86
C LEU A 95 15.31 -9.76 18.92
N GLU A 96 16.01 -9.93 20.04
CA GLU A 96 16.11 -8.90 21.06
C GLU A 96 17.06 -7.76 20.63
N PRO A 97 16.77 -6.48 20.94
CA PRO A 97 15.60 -5.94 21.64
C PRO A 97 14.40 -5.62 20.73
N TYR A 98 14.42 -6.07 19.48
CA TYR A 98 13.49 -5.68 18.43
C TYR A 98 12.17 -6.47 18.43
N GLY A 99 12.12 -7.62 19.12
CA GLY A 99 10.98 -8.53 19.15
C GLY A 99 10.83 -9.33 17.86
N VAL A 100 9.60 -9.47 17.36
CA VAL A 100 9.29 -10.27 16.18
C VAL A 100 9.86 -9.63 14.91
N VAL A 101 10.63 -10.40 14.16
CA VAL A 101 11.20 -10.01 12.88
C VAL A 101 10.90 -11.05 11.80
N ILE A 102 10.89 -10.63 10.53
CA ILE A 102 10.77 -11.53 9.38
C ILE A 102 12.15 -11.65 8.72
N ILE A 103 12.58 -12.89 8.49
CA ILE A 103 13.77 -13.22 7.71
C ILE A 103 13.33 -13.47 6.27
N PHE A 104 13.96 -12.77 5.34
CA PHE A 104 13.85 -13.01 3.90
C PHE A 104 15.11 -13.72 3.43
N GLU A 105 14.93 -14.90 2.86
CA GLU A 105 16.01 -15.69 2.27
C GLU A 105 15.86 -15.71 0.74
N GLY A 106 16.84 -15.14 0.04
CA GLY A 106 16.92 -15.16 -1.41
C GLY A 106 17.21 -16.57 -1.93
N LEU A 107 16.31 -17.08 -2.77
CA LEU A 107 16.43 -18.39 -3.39
C LEU A 107 17.17 -18.26 -4.73
N TYR A 108 18.47 -18.58 -4.74
CA TYR A 108 19.18 -18.87 -5.98
C TYR A 108 18.88 -20.30 -6.41
N ILE A 109 17.86 -20.47 -7.24
CA ILE A 109 17.58 -21.80 -7.77
C ILE A 109 18.56 -22.03 -8.91
N SER A 110 19.60 -22.83 -8.63
CA SER A 110 20.63 -23.17 -9.60
C SER A 110 20.00 -23.86 -10.81
N GLU A 111 20.49 -23.52 -12.00
CA GLU A 111 20.12 -24.18 -13.26
C GLU A 111 20.42 -25.69 -13.23
N SER A 112 21.19 -26.18 -12.25
CA SER A 112 21.63 -27.59 -12.15
C SER A 112 20.57 -28.59 -11.65
N VAL A 113 19.37 -28.16 -11.26
CA VAL A 113 18.20 -29.08 -11.12
C VAL A 113 17.43 -29.21 -12.44
N VAL A 114 17.85 -28.50 -13.50
CA VAL A 114 17.37 -28.71 -14.87
C VAL A 114 18.18 -29.86 -15.48
N THR A 115 17.82 -31.10 -15.17
CA THR A 115 18.21 -32.22 -16.02
C THR A 115 17.67 -31.95 -17.42
N GLN A 116 18.59 -31.92 -18.39
CA GLN A 116 18.32 -31.60 -19.80
C GLN A 116 17.04 -32.27 -20.31
N PRO A 117 16.18 -31.55 -21.09
CA PRO A 117 15.09 -32.22 -21.78
C PRO A 117 15.66 -33.27 -22.74
N PRO A 118 15.14 -34.51 -22.77
CA PRO A 118 15.52 -35.45 -23.80
C PRO A 118 15.16 -34.85 -25.16
N SER A 119 16.15 -34.82 -26.05
CA SER A 119 16.02 -34.34 -27.42
C SER A 119 14.96 -35.17 -28.16
N SER A 120 13.78 -34.59 -28.35
CA SER A 120 12.72 -35.22 -29.14
C SER A 120 12.42 -34.35 -30.37
N LYS A 121 13.04 -34.74 -31.48
CA LYS A 121 12.40 -34.61 -32.79
C LYS A 121 11.16 -35.49 -32.75
N LEU A 122 9.96 -34.91 -32.60
CA LEU A 122 8.73 -35.57 -33.02
C LEU A 122 7.65 -34.54 -33.33
N MET A 123 7.03 -34.79 -34.48
CA MET A 123 6.12 -33.92 -35.20
C MET A 123 4.80 -33.71 -34.48
N ALA A 124 4.13 -32.62 -34.87
CA ALA A 124 2.72 -32.34 -34.64
C ALA A 124 1.86 -33.61 -34.80
N LYS A 125 1.40 -34.16 -33.69
CA LYS A 125 0.30 -35.12 -33.63
C LYS A 125 -0.75 -34.55 -32.71
N ALA A 126 -1.96 -34.42 -33.25
CA ALA A 126 -3.15 -34.04 -32.50
C ALA A 126 -3.37 -35.01 -31.33
N TYR A 127 -3.70 -34.40 -30.19
CA TYR A 127 -3.89 -34.97 -28.86
C TYR A 127 -4.87 -36.17 -28.86
N SER A 128 -4.53 -37.30 -28.22
CA SER A 128 -5.41 -38.47 -28.06
C SER A 128 -5.77 -38.75 -26.60
N ARG A 129 -7.07 -39.02 -26.37
CA ARG A 129 -7.87 -38.80 -25.15
C ARG A 129 -7.99 -39.95 -24.12
N SER A 130 -7.05 -40.89 -24.00
CA SER A 130 -7.39 -42.17 -23.33
C SER A 130 -7.00 -42.35 -21.85
N GLU A 131 -6.30 -41.42 -21.19
CA GLU A 131 -5.99 -41.52 -19.73
C GLU A 131 -6.48 -40.28 -18.92
N GLN A 132 -7.40 -39.51 -19.51
CA GLN A 132 -7.67 -38.10 -19.21
C GLN A 132 -8.85 -37.77 -18.29
N SER A 133 -9.54 -38.75 -17.70
CA SER A 133 -10.80 -38.50 -16.99
C SER A 133 -10.67 -37.50 -15.84
N PHE A 134 -9.60 -37.57 -15.03
CA PHE A 134 -9.50 -36.70 -13.86
C PHE A 134 -9.05 -35.28 -14.22
N TYR A 135 -8.02 -35.12 -15.06
CA TYR A 135 -7.57 -33.79 -15.49
C TYR A 135 -8.65 -33.06 -16.28
N GLU A 136 -9.23 -33.69 -17.31
CA GLU A 136 -10.27 -33.04 -18.11
C GLU A 136 -11.47 -32.68 -17.25
N GLN A 137 -11.88 -33.55 -16.32
CA GLN A 137 -12.98 -33.28 -15.42
C GLN A 137 -12.64 -32.17 -14.42
N PHE A 138 -11.49 -32.23 -13.74
CA PHE A 138 -11.07 -31.19 -12.80
C PHE A 138 -10.93 -29.84 -13.50
N PHE A 139 -10.16 -29.77 -14.59
CA PHE A 139 -9.88 -28.54 -15.30
C PHE A 139 -11.15 -27.93 -15.91
N SER A 140 -11.99 -28.74 -16.56
CA SER A 140 -13.17 -28.24 -17.28
C SER A 140 -14.36 -27.95 -16.37
N THR A 141 -14.52 -28.68 -15.26
CA THR A 141 -15.65 -28.48 -14.32
C THR A 141 -15.36 -27.46 -13.23
N ASN A 142 -14.08 -27.10 -12.99
CA ASN A 142 -13.77 -26.08 -12.00
C ASN A 142 -14.36 -24.72 -12.40
N THR A 143 -14.97 -24.06 -11.42
CA THR A 143 -15.61 -22.76 -11.59
C THR A 143 -14.64 -21.60 -11.47
N ALA A 144 -13.44 -21.83 -10.94
CA ALA A 144 -12.37 -20.85 -10.96
C ALA A 144 -11.70 -20.80 -12.35
N PRO A 145 -11.37 -19.61 -12.87
CA PRO A 145 -10.54 -19.46 -14.05
C PRO A 145 -9.20 -20.20 -13.91
N MET A 146 -8.88 -21.07 -14.87
CA MET A 146 -7.63 -21.82 -14.91
C MET A 146 -6.96 -21.69 -16.28
N LEU A 147 -5.65 -21.48 -16.26
CA LEU A 147 -4.78 -21.46 -17.42
C LEU A 147 -3.68 -22.49 -17.24
N LEU A 148 -3.35 -23.18 -18.32
CA LEU A 148 -2.15 -23.99 -18.42
C LEU A 148 -1.16 -23.24 -19.31
N ILE A 149 0.05 -23.03 -18.82
CA ILE A 149 1.05 -22.14 -19.43
C ILE A 149 2.33 -22.93 -19.68
N ASP A 150 2.93 -22.73 -20.85
CA ASP A 150 4.27 -23.22 -21.19
C ASP A 150 5.30 -22.12 -20.93
N PRO A 151 6.02 -22.16 -19.78
CA PRO A 151 7.00 -21.14 -19.46
C PRO A 151 8.20 -21.14 -20.43
N SER A 152 8.48 -22.27 -21.11
CA SER A 152 9.58 -22.37 -22.07
C SER A 152 9.31 -21.64 -23.39
N LYS A 153 8.04 -21.34 -23.69
CA LYS A 153 7.59 -20.66 -24.90
C LYS A 153 7.07 -19.26 -24.60
N GLU A 154 7.87 -18.45 -23.90
CA GLU A 154 7.52 -17.08 -23.51
C GLU A 154 6.14 -16.98 -22.81
N GLY A 155 5.78 -17.98 -22.01
CA GLY A 155 4.51 -17.99 -21.29
C GLY A 155 3.29 -18.19 -22.20
N LEU A 156 3.43 -18.96 -23.28
CA LEU A 156 2.32 -19.36 -24.13
C LEU A 156 1.25 -20.06 -23.30
N ILE A 157 -0.01 -19.62 -23.42
CA ILE A 157 -1.14 -20.30 -22.82
C ILE A 157 -1.45 -21.51 -23.71
N VAL A 158 -1.31 -22.71 -23.17
CA VAL A 158 -1.55 -23.97 -23.90
C VAL A 158 -2.97 -24.50 -23.70
N ASP A 159 -3.61 -24.14 -22.59
CA ASP A 159 -5.03 -24.42 -22.36
C ASP A 159 -5.68 -23.38 -21.44
N ALA A 160 -6.99 -23.22 -21.56
CA ALA A 160 -7.83 -22.37 -20.73
C ALA A 160 -9.18 -23.04 -20.51
N ASN A 161 -9.60 -23.14 -19.25
CA ASN A 161 -10.91 -23.73 -18.94
C ASN A 161 -12.06 -22.76 -19.26
N GLN A 162 -13.29 -23.27 -19.22
CA GLN A 162 -14.48 -22.47 -19.54
C GLN A 162 -14.67 -21.27 -18.58
N ALA A 163 -14.22 -21.37 -17.33
CA ALA A 163 -14.27 -20.25 -16.40
C ALA A 163 -13.29 -19.14 -16.81
N ALA A 164 -12.10 -19.48 -17.29
CA ALA A 164 -11.14 -18.53 -17.82
C ALA A 164 -11.64 -17.83 -19.08
N THR A 165 -12.22 -18.57 -20.03
CA THR A 165 -12.77 -17.93 -21.24
C THR A 165 -13.89 -16.93 -20.90
N ARG A 166 -14.76 -17.27 -19.93
CA ARG A 166 -15.79 -16.34 -19.44
C ARG A 166 -15.20 -15.12 -18.73
N PHE A 167 -14.18 -15.32 -17.91
CA PHE A 167 -13.55 -14.25 -17.14
C PHE A 167 -12.79 -13.27 -18.04
N TYR A 168 -11.97 -13.77 -18.96
CA TYR A 168 -11.14 -12.95 -19.83
C TYR A 168 -11.89 -12.40 -21.05
N GLY A 169 -13.02 -13.01 -21.44
CA GLY A 169 -13.81 -12.59 -22.59
C GLY A 169 -13.25 -13.03 -23.95
N TYR A 170 -12.24 -13.91 -23.96
CA TYR A 170 -11.69 -14.53 -25.16
C TYR A 170 -12.23 -15.96 -25.34
N SER A 171 -12.38 -16.40 -26.58
CA SER A 171 -12.61 -17.82 -26.87
C SER A 171 -11.40 -18.66 -26.43
N ARG A 172 -11.60 -19.98 -26.23
CA ARG A 172 -10.50 -20.89 -25.87
C ARG A 172 -9.38 -20.84 -26.90
N ASP A 173 -9.70 -20.82 -28.19
CA ASP A 173 -8.71 -20.79 -29.27
C ASP A 173 -7.92 -19.47 -29.28
N GLU A 174 -8.56 -18.35 -28.99
CA GLU A 174 -7.86 -17.06 -28.84
C GLU A 174 -6.97 -17.08 -27.61
N MET A 175 -7.44 -17.61 -26.47
CA MET A 175 -6.63 -17.77 -25.26
C MET A 175 -5.40 -18.62 -25.53
N CYS A 176 -5.54 -19.75 -26.22
CA CYS A 176 -4.42 -20.66 -26.49
C CYS A 176 -3.41 -20.13 -27.52
N ARG A 177 -3.70 -18.99 -28.16
CA ARG A 177 -2.76 -18.27 -29.04
C ARG A 177 -2.06 -17.12 -28.34
N LYS A 178 -2.47 -16.79 -27.11
CA LYS A 178 -1.93 -15.69 -26.33
C LYS A 178 -0.79 -16.14 -25.44
N HIS A 179 0.09 -15.20 -25.17
CA HIS A 179 1.05 -15.30 -24.09
C HIS A 179 0.55 -14.59 -22.83
N THR A 180 0.98 -15.05 -21.65
CA THR A 180 0.61 -14.46 -20.35
C THR A 180 0.90 -12.96 -20.26
N TRP A 181 1.97 -12.49 -20.92
CA TRP A 181 2.31 -11.07 -20.97
C TRP A 181 1.31 -10.21 -21.75
N GLU A 182 0.51 -10.77 -22.64
CA GLU A 182 -0.53 -10.03 -23.36
C GLU A 182 -1.74 -9.72 -22.48
N ILE A 183 -2.04 -10.62 -21.53
CA ILE A 183 -3.15 -10.48 -20.59
C ILE A 183 -2.72 -9.88 -19.24
N ASN A 184 -1.44 -9.56 -19.07
CA ASN A 184 -0.91 -8.97 -17.84
C ASN A 184 -0.49 -7.51 -18.07
N SER A 185 -0.82 -6.61 -17.14
CA SER A 185 -0.47 -5.20 -17.25
C SER A 185 1.02 -4.91 -17.17
N MET A 186 1.83 -5.83 -16.63
CA MET A 186 3.29 -5.77 -16.66
C MET A 186 3.86 -5.98 -18.08
N GLY A 187 3.06 -6.46 -19.04
CA GLY A 187 3.58 -6.83 -20.35
C GLY A 187 4.67 -7.90 -20.22
N LYS A 188 5.72 -7.82 -21.05
CA LYS A 188 6.82 -8.80 -21.04
C LYS A 188 7.62 -8.85 -19.73
N ASP A 189 7.44 -7.86 -18.85
CA ASP A 189 8.10 -7.86 -17.54
C ASP A 189 7.54 -8.93 -16.58
N VAL A 190 6.42 -9.56 -16.91
CA VAL A 190 5.95 -10.74 -16.17
C VAL A 190 6.79 -11.98 -16.46
N LEU A 191 7.52 -12.05 -17.58
CA LEU A 191 8.25 -13.26 -17.97
C LEU A 191 9.34 -13.66 -16.96
N PRO A 192 10.20 -12.73 -16.48
CA PRO A 192 11.15 -13.06 -15.43
C PRO A 192 10.48 -13.53 -14.13
N VAL A 193 9.36 -12.92 -13.75
CA VAL A 193 8.57 -13.29 -12.56
C VAL A 193 8.00 -14.70 -12.71
N MET A 194 7.40 -14.99 -13.86
CA MET A 194 6.86 -16.30 -14.21
C MET A 194 7.95 -17.39 -14.19
N ASN A 195 9.14 -17.09 -14.70
CA ASN A 195 10.27 -18.02 -14.66
C ASN A 195 10.71 -18.34 -13.23
N GLU A 196 10.66 -17.37 -12.33
CA GLU A 196 10.90 -17.60 -10.90
C GLU A 196 9.81 -18.50 -10.30
N VAL A 197 8.53 -18.19 -10.54
CA VAL A 197 7.41 -19.01 -10.05
C VAL A 197 7.48 -20.46 -10.56
N ALA A 198 7.86 -20.67 -11.83
CA ALA A 198 7.97 -21.99 -12.44
C ALA A 198 9.03 -22.92 -11.79
N LYS A 199 9.99 -22.32 -11.07
CA LYS A 199 11.04 -23.04 -10.35
C LYS A 199 10.62 -23.44 -8.94
N LEU A 200 9.58 -22.81 -8.38
CA LEU A 200 9.07 -23.10 -7.04
C LEU A 200 8.36 -24.46 -7.00
N PRO A 201 8.42 -25.21 -5.88
CA PRO A 201 7.81 -26.54 -5.76
C PRO A 201 6.26 -26.53 -5.69
N GLY A 202 5.60 -25.38 -5.90
CA GLY A 202 4.17 -25.17 -5.64
C GLY A 202 3.86 -24.89 -4.16
N GLY A 203 2.57 -24.70 -3.82
CA GLY A 203 2.10 -24.56 -2.43
C GLY A 203 2.44 -23.24 -1.72
N HIS A 204 3.01 -22.26 -2.44
CA HIS A 204 3.24 -20.92 -1.90
C HIS A 204 1.96 -20.08 -1.93
N LYS A 205 1.92 -19.02 -1.11
CA LYS A 205 0.84 -18.01 -1.16
C LYS A 205 0.66 -17.45 -2.58
N PRO A 206 -0.58 -17.10 -2.98
CA PRO A 206 -0.84 -16.52 -4.29
C PRO A 206 -0.16 -15.16 -4.46
N LEU A 207 0.18 -14.82 -5.70
CA LEU A 207 0.79 -13.54 -6.04
C LEU A 207 -0.26 -12.60 -6.66
N ASN A 208 -0.17 -11.31 -6.36
CA ASN A 208 -1.09 -10.31 -6.91
C ASN A 208 -0.59 -9.76 -8.25
N PHE A 209 -1.48 -9.67 -9.23
CA PHE A 209 -1.24 -9.03 -10.54
C PHE A 209 -2.43 -8.18 -10.98
N ILE A 210 -2.24 -7.41 -12.05
CA ILE A 210 -3.33 -6.74 -12.77
C ILE A 210 -3.42 -7.37 -14.15
N HIS A 211 -4.56 -7.97 -14.47
CA HIS A 211 -4.83 -8.57 -15.77
C HIS A 211 -5.69 -7.67 -16.64
N LYS A 212 -5.57 -7.82 -17.96
CA LYS A 212 -6.35 -7.14 -19.00
C LYS A 212 -7.32 -8.14 -19.64
N LEU A 213 -8.56 -7.73 -19.81
CA LEU A 213 -9.61 -8.53 -20.47
C LEU A 213 -9.76 -8.13 -21.94
N ALA A 214 -10.56 -8.90 -22.69
CA ALA A 214 -10.81 -8.68 -24.11
C ALA A 214 -11.44 -7.32 -24.44
N ASP A 215 -12.26 -6.79 -23.54
CA ASP A 215 -12.91 -5.48 -23.65
C ASP A 215 -11.97 -4.31 -23.30
N GLY A 216 -10.73 -4.59 -22.88
CA GLY A 216 -9.74 -3.60 -22.44
C GLY A 216 -9.82 -3.24 -20.95
N ASN A 217 -10.83 -3.71 -20.22
CA ASN A 217 -10.92 -3.49 -18.77
C ASN A 217 -9.81 -4.24 -18.03
N THR A 218 -9.46 -3.73 -16.85
CA THR A 218 -8.47 -4.36 -15.97
C THR A 218 -9.12 -5.00 -14.76
N ARG A 219 -8.51 -6.10 -14.27
CA ARG A 219 -8.91 -6.79 -13.04
C ARG A 219 -7.71 -6.97 -12.13
N HIS A 220 -7.88 -6.68 -10.84
CA HIS A 220 -6.93 -7.11 -9.83
C HIS A 220 -7.14 -8.59 -9.58
N VAL A 221 -6.08 -9.37 -9.68
CA VAL A 221 -6.16 -10.81 -9.53
C VAL A 221 -5.12 -11.34 -8.56
N GLN A 222 -5.48 -12.41 -7.87
CA GLN A 222 -4.56 -13.33 -7.21
C GLN A 222 -4.34 -14.54 -8.08
N THR A 223 -3.09 -14.89 -8.34
CA THR A 223 -2.73 -16.08 -9.11
C THR A 223 -2.11 -17.12 -8.19
N TYR A 224 -2.70 -18.31 -8.21
CA TYR A 224 -2.17 -19.51 -7.56
C TYR A 224 -1.49 -20.30 -8.66
N ALA A 225 -0.15 -20.30 -8.66
CA ALA A 225 0.62 -20.89 -9.74
C ALA A 225 1.56 -21.98 -9.21
N GLY A 226 1.70 -23.06 -9.95
CA GLY A 226 2.61 -24.14 -9.61
C GLY A 226 3.01 -24.98 -10.83
N PRO A 227 4.19 -25.60 -10.80
CA PRO A 227 4.61 -26.49 -11.87
C PRO A 227 3.75 -27.75 -11.88
N VAL A 228 3.52 -28.27 -13.08
CA VAL A 228 2.78 -29.50 -13.33
C VAL A 228 3.46 -30.23 -14.47
N GLU A 229 3.58 -31.55 -14.37
CA GLU A 229 4.08 -32.40 -15.44
C GLU A 229 2.90 -33.09 -16.12
N LEU A 230 2.73 -32.84 -17.42
CA LEU A 230 1.67 -33.44 -18.24
C LEU A 230 2.31 -33.97 -19.52
N ASP A 231 2.16 -35.27 -19.77
CA ASP A 231 2.69 -35.94 -20.96
C ASP A 231 4.20 -35.71 -21.18
N GLY A 232 4.98 -35.63 -20.08
CA GLY A 232 6.42 -35.34 -20.10
C GLY A 232 6.77 -33.88 -20.39
N MET A 233 5.78 -32.98 -20.49
CA MET A 233 5.98 -31.54 -20.57
C MET A 233 5.85 -30.90 -19.19
N ARG A 234 6.84 -30.09 -18.82
CA ARG A 234 6.78 -29.25 -17.61
C ARG A 234 6.05 -27.96 -17.93
N LEU A 235 4.80 -27.88 -17.46
CA LEU A 235 3.90 -26.75 -17.64
C LEU A 235 3.67 -26.07 -16.28
N MET A 236 2.93 -24.97 -16.31
CA MET A 236 2.50 -24.26 -15.12
C MET A 236 0.99 -24.15 -15.11
N LEU A 237 0.37 -24.67 -14.05
CA LEU A 237 -1.05 -24.49 -13.80
C LEU A 237 -1.22 -23.18 -13.02
N CYS A 238 -2.05 -22.29 -13.54
CA CYS A 238 -2.37 -21.02 -12.91
C CYS A 238 -3.88 -20.94 -12.68
N ILE A 239 -4.28 -20.76 -11.42
CA ILE A 239 -5.66 -20.49 -11.02
C ILE A 239 -5.78 -19.01 -10.69
N ILE A 240 -6.78 -18.35 -11.26
CA ILE A 240 -6.96 -16.90 -11.14
C ILE A 240 -8.18 -16.62 -10.28
N HIS A 241 -7.98 -15.81 -9.25
CA HIS A 241 -9.02 -15.31 -8.38
C HIS A 241 -9.15 -13.80 -8.55
N ASP A 242 -10.34 -13.33 -8.92
CA ASP A 242 -10.61 -11.90 -9.05
C ASP A 242 -10.80 -11.27 -7.67
N ILE A 243 -9.92 -10.33 -7.34
CA ILE A 243 -9.95 -9.57 -6.09
C ILE A 243 -10.25 -8.09 -6.34
N THR A 244 -10.77 -7.72 -7.51
CA THR A 244 -11.05 -6.33 -7.88
C THR A 244 -12.03 -5.68 -6.92
N GLU A 245 -13.13 -6.35 -6.61
CA GLU A 245 -14.13 -5.80 -5.69
C GLU A 245 -13.59 -5.73 -4.25
N GLN A 246 -12.83 -6.73 -3.83
CA GLN A 246 -12.15 -6.71 -2.53
C GLN A 246 -11.21 -5.51 -2.43
N LYS A 247 -10.36 -5.28 -3.45
CA LYS A 247 -9.45 -4.14 -3.49
C LYS A 247 -10.18 -2.80 -3.50
N ARG A 248 -11.30 -2.71 -4.23
CA ARG A 248 -12.16 -1.52 -4.25
C ARG A 248 -12.75 -1.23 -2.86
N LEU A 249 -13.22 -2.25 -2.16
CA LEU A 249 -13.76 -2.13 -0.80
C LEU A 249 -12.66 -1.79 0.21
N GLU A 250 -11.48 -2.42 0.13
CA GLU A 250 -10.32 -2.08 0.95
C GLU A 250 -9.96 -0.60 0.79
N GLN A 251 -9.87 -0.10 -0.45
CA GLN A 251 -9.58 1.32 -0.72
C GLN A 251 -10.70 2.24 -0.21
N ALA A 252 -11.97 1.85 -0.36
CA ALA A 252 -13.09 2.63 0.14
C ALA A 252 -13.09 2.70 1.68
N LEU A 253 -12.74 1.59 2.36
CA LEU A 253 -12.58 1.55 3.81
C LEU A 253 -11.39 2.40 4.27
N GLU A 254 -10.26 2.34 3.57
CA GLU A 254 -9.11 3.20 3.84
C GLU A 254 -9.48 4.67 3.70
N TYR A 255 -10.18 5.05 2.62
CA TYR A 255 -10.63 6.42 2.40
C TYR A 255 -11.63 6.88 3.47
N ALA A 256 -12.61 6.04 3.82
CA ALA A 256 -13.55 6.34 4.91
C ALA A 256 -12.83 6.51 6.25
N ALA A 257 -11.74 5.76 6.49
CA ALA A 257 -10.91 5.90 7.68
C ALA A 257 -10.05 7.18 7.70
N LEU A 258 -10.06 7.99 6.64
CA LEU A 258 -9.40 9.31 6.58
C LEU A 258 -10.35 10.48 6.89
N LYS A 259 -11.64 10.22 7.05
CA LYS A 259 -12.65 11.24 7.35
C LYS A 259 -13.09 11.18 8.81
N ASP A 260 -13.53 12.31 9.35
CA ASP A 260 -14.23 12.36 10.64
C ASP A 260 -15.71 12.02 10.42
N PRO A 261 -16.27 11.02 11.13
CA PRO A 261 -17.63 10.55 10.87
C PRO A 261 -18.72 11.54 11.27
N LEU A 262 -18.41 12.56 12.10
CA LEU A 262 -19.38 13.57 12.51
C LEU A 262 -19.41 14.73 11.51
N THR A 263 -18.26 15.23 11.10
CA THR A 263 -18.15 16.46 10.30
C THR A 263 -17.87 16.24 8.81
N ASP A 264 -17.51 15.02 8.41
CA ASP A 264 -17.05 14.65 7.05
C ASP A 264 -15.77 15.41 6.58
N LEU A 265 -15.12 16.13 7.49
CA LEU A 265 -13.81 16.73 7.26
C LEU A 265 -12.71 15.66 7.29
N GLY A 266 -11.50 16.04 6.88
CA GLY A 266 -10.35 15.18 7.12
C GLY A 266 -10.15 14.91 8.61
N ASN A 267 -9.73 13.71 8.97
CA ASN A 267 -9.37 13.42 10.36
C ASN A 267 -7.87 13.56 10.58
N ARG A 268 -7.44 13.40 11.84
CA ARG A 268 -6.02 13.44 12.22
C ARG A 268 -5.13 12.47 11.44
N ARG A 269 -5.65 11.32 10.97
CA ARG A 269 -4.89 10.36 10.16
C ARG A 269 -4.63 10.88 8.74
N GLN A 270 -5.59 11.59 8.14
CA GLN A 270 -5.42 12.21 6.82
C GLN A 270 -4.45 13.40 6.86
N PHE A 271 -4.42 14.12 7.98
CA PHE A 271 -3.59 15.31 8.15
C PHE A 271 -2.09 15.03 7.91
N PHE A 272 -1.52 14.02 8.58
CA PHE A 272 -0.07 13.76 8.56
C PHE A 272 0.54 13.57 7.15
N PRO A 273 0.02 12.68 6.28
CA PRO A 273 0.61 12.50 4.96
C PRO A 273 0.56 13.78 4.11
N LEU A 274 -0.45 14.64 4.32
CA LEU A 274 -0.59 15.90 3.58
C LEU A 274 0.39 16.96 4.07
N VAL A 275 0.63 17.07 5.38
CA VAL A 275 1.62 18.01 5.91
C VAL A 275 3.04 17.58 5.57
N GLU A 276 3.33 16.27 5.61
CA GLU A 276 4.64 15.73 5.20
C GLU A 276 4.90 16.01 3.71
N HIS A 277 3.87 15.91 2.89
CA HIS A 277 3.96 16.30 1.48
C HIS A 277 4.27 17.80 1.32
N ALA A 278 3.57 18.67 2.05
CA ALA A 278 3.83 20.11 2.04
C ALA A 278 5.25 20.45 2.56
N HIS A 279 5.71 19.75 3.60
CA HIS A 279 7.07 19.86 4.12
C HIS A 279 8.12 19.50 3.06
N ALA A 280 7.94 18.37 2.38
CA ALA A 280 8.83 17.94 1.30
C ALA A 280 8.86 18.96 0.13
N GLN A 281 7.71 19.55 -0.22
CA GLN A 281 7.66 20.62 -1.23
C GLN A 281 8.38 21.89 -0.76
N SER A 282 8.25 22.24 0.51
CA SER A 282 8.96 23.39 1.10
C SER A 282 10.47 23.22 1.02
N GLN A 283 10.98 22.05 1.43
CA GLN A 283 12.41 21.74 1.36
C GLN A 283 12.95 21.75 -0.06
N ARG A 284 12.18 21.26 -1.04
CA ARG A 284 12.64 21.10 -2.41
C ARG A 284 12.52 22.37 -3.25
N TYR A 285 11.45 23.14 -3.04
CA TYR A 285 11.07 24.25 -3.92
C TYR A 285 11.01 25.60 -3.20
N GLY A 286 11.28 25.64 -1.90
CA GLY A 286 11.16 26.85 -1.09
C GLY A 286 9.71 27.35 -0.95
N GLN A 287 8.72 26.47 -1.14
CA GLN A 287 7.31 26.82 -1.00
C GLN A 287 6.94 26.94 0.48
N ASN A 288 6.42 28.09 0.89
CA ASN A 288 5.95 28.29 2.25
C ASN A 288 4.60 27.60 2.46
N PHE A 289 4.35 27.07 3.65
CA PHE A 289 3.00 26.69 4.07
C PHE A 289 2.79 27.12 5.52
N SER A 290 1.54 27.24 5.92
CA SER A 290 1.16 27.59 7.28
C SER A 290 0.10 26.62 7.81
N LEU A 291 0.05 26.49 9.13
CA LEU A 291 -0.96 25.74 9.85
C LEU A 291 -1.77 26.67 10.74
N ILE A 292 -3.05 26.33 10.89
CA ILE A 292 -3.97 26.95 11.84
C ILE A 292 -4.50 25.84 12.75
N LEU A 293 -4.51 26.07 14.06
CA LEU A 293 -5.24 25.27 15.05
C LEU A 293 -6.32 26.13 15.68
N LEU A 294 -7.54 25.65 15.64
CA LEU A 294 -8.75 26.32 16.11
C LEU A 294 -9.40 25.46 17.19
N ASP A 295 -9.91 26.10 18.23
CA ASP A 295 -10.69 25.46 19.29
C ASP A 295 -11.96 26.26 19.58
N VAL A 296 -13.07 25.55 19.78
CA VAL A 296 -14.36 26.16 20.14
C VAL A 296 -14.36 26.53 21.62
N ASP A 297 -14.43 27.84 21.87
CA ASP A 297 -14.40 28.36 23.24
C ASP A 297 -15.58 27.84 24.05
N HIS A 298 -15.30 27.37 25.26
CA HIS A 298 -16.32 26.90 26.20
C HIS A 298 -17.22 25.77 25.67
N PHE A 299 -16.74 24.96 24.70
CA PHE A 299 -17.52 23.85 24.13
C PHE A 299 -18.05 22.87 25.18
N LYS A 300 -17.27 22.58 26.23
CA LYS A 300 -17.73 21.77 27.36
C LYS A 300 -19.01 22.33 28.00
N ASN A 301 -19.14 23.64 28.17
CA ASN A 301 -20.34 24.25 28.74
C ASN A 301 -21.56 24.05 27.82
N ILE A 302 -21.36 24.06 26.50
CA ILE A 302 -22.43 23.78 25.52
C ILE A 302 -22.94 22.35 25.72
N ASN A 303 -22.03 21.37 25.83
CA ASN A 303 -22.39 19.98 26.09
C ASN A 303 -23.08 19.81 27.44
N ASP A 304 -22.55 20.43 28.49
CA ASP A 304 -23.07 20.30 29.86
C ASP A 304 -24.47 20.93 30.01
N GLN A 305 -24.77 22.01 29.27
CA GLN A 305 -26.05 22.73 29.36
C GLN A 305 -27.10 22.25 28.35
N LEU A 306 -26.69 21.90 27.13
CA LEU A 306 -27.60 21.61 26.02
C LEU A 306 -27.53 20.16 25.53
N GLY A 307 -26.63 19.35 26.11
CA GLY A 307 -26.42 17.95 25.76
C GLY A 307 -25.51 17.74 24.56
N HIS A 308 -24.92 16.54 24.48
CA HIS A 308 -23.96 16.18 23.43
C HIS A 308 -24.51 16.30 22.00
N HIS A 309 -25.79 16.00 21.77
CA HIS A 309 -26.41 16.16 20.46
C HIS A 309 -26.35 17.62 19.97
N LYS A 310 -26.49 18.60 20.87
CA LYS A 310 -26.36 20.02 20.50
C LYS A 310 -24.90 20.39 20.23
N GLY A 311 -23.96 19.82 20.99
CA GLY A 311 -22.53 19.94 20.68
C GLY A 311 -22.18 19.39 19.30
N ASP A 312 -22.73 18.24 18.93
CA ASP A 312 -22.56 17.64 17.60
C ASP A 312 -23.08 18.56 16.49
N GLU A 313 -24.27 19.14 16.66
CA GLU A 313 -24.82 20.13 15.73
C GLU A 313 -23.92 21.37 15.58
N VAL A 314 -23.33 21.84 16.69
CA VAL A 314 -22.36 22.95 16.68
C VAL A 314 -21.11 22.60 15.87
N LEU A 315 -20.56 21.39 16.05
CA LEU A 315 -19.37 20.95 15.32
C LEU A 315 -19.63 20.75 13.83
N ILE A 316 -20.79 20.20 13.45
CA ILE A 316 -21.21 20.07 12.04
C ILE A 316 -21.37 21.45 11.41
N PHE A 317 -22.01 22.38 12.13
CA PHE A 317 -22.18 23.75 11.66
C PHE A 317 -20.86 24.47 11.46
N LEU A 318 -19.94 24.34 12.42
CA LEU A 318 -18.60 24.90 12.33
C LEU A 318 -17.83 24.32 11.13
N ALA A 319 -17.86 23.01 10.93
CA ALA A 319 -17.21 22.35 9.81
C ALA A 319 -17.64 22.93 8.45
N ARG A 320 -18.96 23.03 8.24
CA ARG A 320 -19.54 23.62 7.01
C ARG A 320 -19.15 25.09 6.85
N THR A 321 -19.10 25.83 7.95
CA THR A 321 -18.68 27.23 7.95
C THR A 321 -17.23 27.35 7.50
N LEU A 322 -16.33 26.52 8.04
CA LEU A 322 -14.91 26.51 7.65
C LEU A 322 -14.74 26.18 6.17
N GLU A 323 -15.40 25.12 5.67
CA GLU A 323 -15.36 24.75 4.24
C GLU A 323 -15.84 25.86 3.31
N SER A 324 -16.81 26.67 3.76
CA SER A 324 -17.32 27.80 2.95
C SER A 324 -16.36 28.99 2.88
N ILE A 325 -15.43 29.11 3.82
CA ILE A 325 -14.47 30.23 3.93
C ILE A 325 -13.16 29.90 3.23
N ILE A 326 -12.71 28.64 3.32
CA ILE A 326 -11.42 28.22 2.76
C ILE A 326 -11.49 28.04 1.23
N ARG A 327 -10.34 28.18 0.57
CA ARG A 327 -10.20 27.94 -0.89
C ARG A 327 -10.00 26.45 -1.17
N GLU A 328 -10.17 26.05 -2.43
CA GLU A 328 -10.07 24.65 -2.89
C GLU A 328 -8.75 23.94 -2.53
N CYS A 329 -7.62 24.66 -2.47
CA CYS A 329 -6.32 24.08 -2.13
C CYS A 329 -6.01 24.07 -0.62
N ASP A 330 -6.84 24.69 0.22
CA ASP A 330 -6.73 24.59 1.67
C ASP A 330 -7.50 23.35 2.15
N ILE A 331 -7.07 22.77 3.26
CA ILE A 331 -7.65 21.52 3.74
C ILE A 331 -7.97 21.65 5.22
N VAL A 332 -9.24 21.43 5.58
CA VAL A 332 -9.72 21.45 6.97
C VAL A 332 -9.79 20.04 7.52
N PHE A 333 -9.33 19.89 8.75
CA PHE A 333 -9.36 18.66 9.51
C PHE A 333 -10.05 18.87 10.84
N ARG A 334 -10.80 17.87 11.32
CA ARG A 334 -11.14 17.78 12.74
C ARG A 334 -10.01 17.04 13.46
N TRP A 335 -9.31 17.74 14.35
CA TRP A 335 -8.16 17.21 15.06
C TRP A 335 -8.58 16.25 16.18
N GLY A 336 -9.67 16.59 16.87
CA GLY A 336 -10.30 15.77 17.91
C GLY A 336 -11.16 16.63 18.83
N GLY A 337 -12.23 16.08 19.41
CA GLY A 337 -13.14 16.84 20.27
C GLY A 337 -13.72 18.06 19.54
N GLU A 338 -13.41 19.24 20.07
CA GLU A 338 -13.76 20.57 19.56
C GLU A 338 -12.66 21.27 18.76
N GLU A 339 -11.55 20.59 18.48
CA GLU A 339 -10.38 21.16 17.81
C GLU A 339 -10.40 20.88 16.30
N PHE A 340 -10.05 21.90 15.51
CA PHE A 340 -9.93 21.86 14.07
C PHE A 340 -8.55 22.35 13.64
N THR A 341 -7.98 21.73 12.61
CA THR A 341 -6.70 22.14 12.01
C THR A 341 -6.91 22.48 10.55
N ILE A 342 -6.21 23.50 10.05
CA ILE A 342 -6.24 23.86 8.63
C ILE A 342 -4.81 23.86 8.09
N LEU A 343 -4.58 23.13 7.00
CA LEU A 343 -3.36 23.20 6.21
C LEU A 343 -3.54 24.24 5.10
N LEU A 344 -2.61 25.20 5.01
CA LEU A 344 -2.59 26.26 4.01
C LEU A 344 -1.34 26.14 3.13
N PRO A 345 -1.39 25.37 2.03
CA PRO A 345 -0.27 25.25 1.10
C PRO A 345 0.05 26.59 0.42
N SER A 346 1.32 26.87 0.16
CA SER A 346 1.75 28.11 -0.53
C SER A 346 1.29 29.40 0.16
N THR A 347 1.12 29.38 1.48
CA THR A 347 0.63 30.52 2.29
C THR A 347 1.62 30.90 3.38
N ASN A 348 1.96 32.18 3.42
CA ASN A 348 2.82 32.75 4.45
C ASN A 348 2.02 33.14 5.71
N LEU A 349 2.72 33.52 6.78
CA LEU A 349 2.13 33.86 8.06
C LEU A 349 1.08 34.98 7.97
N LYS A 350 1.34 35.99 7.13
CA LYS A 350 0.40 37.11 6.95
C LYS A 350 -0.91 36.65 6.34
N GLY A 351 -0.87 35.83 5.29
CA GLY A 351 -2.07 35.27 4.66
C GLY A 351 -2.82 34.33 5.61
N ALA A 352 -2.08 33.51 6.37
CA ALA A 352 -2.67 32.62 7.37
C ALA A 352 -3.39 33.39 8.49
N LEU A 353 -2.78 34.48 9.00
CA LEU A 353 -3.40 35.35 10.00
C LEU A 353 -4.67 36.04 9.47
N GLN A 354 -4.66 36.51 8.22
CA GLN A 354 -5.84 37.12 7.59
C GLN A 354 -7.01 36.14 7.49
N LEU A 355 -6.72 34.90 7.07
CA LEU A 355 -7.73 33.85 7.00
C LEU A 355 -8.23 33.47 8.41
N ALA A 356 -7.33 33.31 9.38
CA ALA A 356 -7.69 33.01 10.76
C ALA A 356 -8.59 34.08 11.38
N GLU A 357 -8.31 35.37 11.17
CA GLU A 357 -9.16 36.45 11.66
C GLU A 357 -10.52 36.45 10.95
N SER A 358 -10.54 36.21 9.63
CA SER A 358 -11.79 36.09 8.87
C SER A 358 -12.67 34.95 9.40
N ILE A 359 -12.06 33.81 9.73
CA ILE A 359 -12.74 32.67 10.35
C ILE A 359 -13.31 33.07 11.71
N ARG A 360 -12.49 33.67 12.58
CA ARG A 360 -12.89 34.09 13.93
C ARG A 360 -14.06 35.07 13.89
N GLU A 361 -13.97 36.11 13.07
CA GLU A 361 -15.01 37.13 12.91
C GLU A 361 -16.30 36.52 12.36
N THR A 362 -16.20 35.67 11.35
CA THR A 362 -17.37 35.00 10.76
C THR A 362 -18.09 34.15 11.80
N ILE A 363 -17.37 33.34 12.57
CA ILE A 363 -17.97 32.48 13.61
C ILE A 363 -18.58 33.31 14.73
N GLN A 364 -17.96 34.43 15.13
CA GLN A 364 -18.51 35.31 16.17
C GLN A 364 -19.82 35.99 15.72
N MET A 365 -19.91 36.36 14.44
CA MET A 365 -21.05 37.09 13.88
C MET A 365 -22.20 36.18 13.44
N ILE A 366 -21.94 34.92 13.14
CA ILE A 366 -22.96 34.04 12.58
C ILE A 366 -23.97 33.65 13.65
N CYS A 367 -25.24 33.99 13.41
CA CYS A 367 -26.36 33.63 14.27
C CYS A 367 -27.20 32.58 13.56
N GLN A 368 -27.07 31.32 13.99
CA GLN A 368 -27.89 30.23 13.48
C GLN A 368 -29.06 29.97 14.44
N PRO A 369 -30.32 29.91 13.95
CA PRO A 369 -31.46 29.56 14.79
C PRO A 369 -31.22 28.23 15.52
N ASN A 370 -31.44 28.21 16.84
CA ASN A 370 -31.27 27.04 17.71
C ASN A 370 -29.83 26.58 18.00
N LEU A 371 -28.81 27.38 17.66
CA LEU A 371 -27.44 27.22 18.15
C LEU A 371 -27.05 28.38 19.07
N PRO A 372 -26.23 28.12 20.11
CA PRO A 372 -25.67 29.20 20.92
C PRO A 372 -24.71 30.07 20.08
N GLN A 373 -24.49 31.30 20.52
CA GLN A 373 -23.42 32.12 19.95
C GLN A 373 -22.07 31.46 20.26
N LEU A 374 -21.23 31.35 19.23
CA LEU A 374 -19.94 30.67 19.30
C LEU A 374 -18.80 31.69 19.21
N THR A 375 -17.72 31.40 19.92
CA THR A 375 -16.42 32.05 19.68
C THR A 375 -15.35 30.99 19.58
N VAL A 376 -14.23 31.35 18.94
CA VAL A 376 -13.11 30.45 18.75
C VAL A 376 -11.80 31.11 19.13
N SER A 377 -10.90 30.33 19.72
CA SER A 377 -9.50 30.70 19.89
C SER A 377 -8.68 30.03 18.81
N ILE A 378 -7.73 30.77 18.22
CA ILE A 378 -6.96 30.30 17.07
C ILE A 378 -5.46 30.53 17.28
N GLY A 379 -4.66 29.48 17.10
CA GLY A 379 -3.21 29.51 17.00
C GLY A 379 -2.75 29.35 15.55
N VAL A 380 -1.79 30.15 15.11
CA VAL A 380 -1.27 30.14 13.73
C VAL A 380 0.25 29.98 13.74
N ALA A 381 0.79 29.14 12.88
CA ALA A 381 2.22 29.02 12.68
C ALA A 381 2.57 28.84 11.20
N GLN A 382 3.56 29.60 10.71
CA GLN A 382 4.17 29.34 9.42
C GLN A 382 5.32 28.35 9.60
N HIS A 383 5.47 27.41 8.66
CA HIS A 383 6.64 26.54 8.58
C HIS A 383 7.93 27.34 8.38
N GLN A 384 8.98 26.97 9.12
CA GLN A 384 10.31 27.56 9.01
C GLN A 384 11.27 26.61 8.29
N VAL A 385 12.20 27.15 7.51
CA VAL A 385 13.18 26.34 6.78
C VAL A 385 14.00 25.50 7.76
N GLY A 386 14.04 24.19 7.52
CA GLY A 386 14.76 23.23 8.39
C GLY A 386 13.98 22.78 9.63
N GLU A 387 12.77 23.26 9.85
CA GLU A 387 11.91 22.85 10.95
C GLU A 387 11.14 21.56 10.62
N ASP A 388 11.13 20.60 11.53
CA ASP A 388 10.29 19.40 11.43
C ASP A 388 8.80 19.67 11.74
N THR A 389 7.94 18.75 11.30
CA THR A 389 6.50 18.86 11.50
C THR A 389 6.10 18.97 12.97
N ASP A 390 6.75 18.21 13.86
CA ASP A 390 6.40 18.19 15.30
C ASP A 390 6.69 19.54 15.97
N SER A 391 7.80 20.19 15.62
CA SER A 391 8.19 21.50 16.11
C SER A 391 7.22 22.59 15.64
N LEU A 392 6.81 22.53 14.37
CA LEU A 392 5.79 23.41 13.81
C LEU A 392 4.46 23.28 14.58
N PHE A 393 4.05 22.04 14.86
CA PHE A 393 2.85 21.75 15.65
C PHE A 393 2.91 22.33 17.06
N LYS A 394 4.03 22.13 17.73
CA LYS A 394 4.24 22.63 19.10
C LYS A 394 4.08 24.15 19.16
N ARG A 395 4.66 24.88 18.20
CA ARG A 395 4.52 26.34 18.12
C ARG A 395 3.07 26.76 17.89
N MET A 396 2.37 26.10 16.98
CA MET A 396 0.96 26.37 16.70
C MET A 396 0.08 26.14 17.94
N ASP A 397 0.31 25.06 18.68
CA ASP A 397 -0.41 24.73 19.93
C ASP A 397 -0.11 25.76 21.03
N GLU A 398 1.15 26.16 21.21
CA GLU A 398 1.54 27.22 22.14
C GLU A 398 0.85 28.57 21.81
N ALA A 399 0.68 28.89 20.53
CA ALA A 399 -0.08 30.08 20.13
C ALA A 399 -1.56 29.97 20.49
N LEU A 400 -2.19 28.82 20.26
CA LEU A 400 -3.58 28.58 20.66
C LEU A 400 -3.75 28.66 22.18
N TYR A 401 -2.84 28.04 22.94
CA TYR A 401 -2.84 28.09 24.39
C TYR A 401 -2.79 29.54 24.89
N ARG A 402 -1.90 30.37 24.32
CA ARG A 402 -1.83 31.81 24.64
C ARG A 402 -3.12 32.54 24.25
N ALA A 403 -3.78 32.16 23.16
CA ALA A 403 -5.04 32.77 22.73
C ALA A 403 -6.14 32.50 23.77
N LYS A 404 -6.25 31.24 24.22
CA LYS A 404 -7.17 30.84 25.30
C LYS A 404 -6.85 31.56 26.61
N ALA A 405 -5.58 31.60 27.02
CA ALA A 405 -5.15 32.19 28.28
C ALA A 405 -5.33 33.72 28.33
N SER A 406 -5.23 34.41 27.19
CA SER A 406 -5.32 35.87 27.14
C SER A 406 -6.75 36.41 27.03
N GLY A 407 -7.76 35.53 27.10
CA GLY A 407 -9.17 35.92 27.15
C GLY A 407 -10.03 35.36 26.03
N ARG A 408 -9.54 34.37 25.26
CA ARG A 408 -10.27 33.69 24.18
C ARG A 408 -10.72 34.61 23.05
N ASN A 409 -11.52 34.09 22.11
CA ASN A 409 -12.04 34.80 20.94
C ASN A 409 -10.98 35.67 20.23
N ARG A 410 -9.87 35.05 19.84
CA ARG A 410 -8.74 35.77 19.21
C ARG A 410 -7.82 34.85 18.43
N VAL A 411 -7.03 35.45 17.56
CA VAL A 411 -5.94 34.79 16.84
C VAL A 411 -4.61 35.20 17.45
N LEU A 412 -3.72 34.23 17.66
CA LEU A 412 -2.31 34.49 17.95
C LEU A 412 -1.41 33.69 17.01
N ALA A 413 -0.26 34.25 16.67
CA ALA A 413 0.78 33.58 15.88
C ALA A 413 1.96 33.17 16.75
N ALA A 414 2.69 32.14 16.30
CA ALA A 414 3.96 31.69 16.87
C ALA A 414 5.18 32.09 16.05
#